data_AF-A0A8X6RI88-F1
#
_entry.id   AF-A0A8X6RI88-F1
#
_cell.length_a   1.000
_cell.length_b   1.000
_cell.length_c   1.000
_cell.angle_alpha   90.00
_cell.angle_beta   90.00
_cell.angle_gamma   90.00
#
_symmetry.space_group_name_H-M   'P 1'
#
loop_
_entity.id
_entity.type
_entity.pdbx_description
1 polymer ?
#
loop_
_entity_poly.entity_id
_entity_poly.type
_entity_poly.pdbx_seq_one_letter_code
_entity_poly.pdbx_strand_id
1 'polypeptide(L)'
;MLEGRTFVIYTDQKPLTYAFQQHSEKCSPRQLRHLDFISQFSTDIRYTKGSDNTVADALSRIEIDEISPTVINFKEFASLLNRMMRNYKKF
;
A
#
# COMPACT_ATOMS: atom_id res chain seq x y z
N MET A 1 1.11 1.51 -13.89
CA MET A 1 2.07 2.64 -13.93
C MET A 1 1.27 3.94 -13.86
N LEU A 2 1.55 4.80 -12.87
CA LEU A 2 0.87 6.10 -12.69
C LEU A 2 1.62 7.27 -13.36
N GLU A 3 2.87 7.04 -13.77
CA GLU A 3 3.71 8.03 -14.43
C GLU A 3 3.05 8.64 -15.67
N GLY A 4 3.10 9.96 -15.78
CA GLY A 4 2.49 10.72 -16.87
C GLY A 4 0.96 10.80 -16.84
N ARG A 5 0.28 10.26 -15.83
CA ARG A 5 -1.18 10.30 -15.71
C ARG A 5 -1.60 11.28 -14.63
N THR A 6 -2.61 12.08 -14.93
CA THR A 6 -3.29 12.88 -13.90
C THR A 6 -4.18 11.97 -13.05
N PHE A 7 -4.04 12.04 -11.74
CA PHE A 7 -4.88 11.31 -10.79
C PHE A 7 -5.06 12.11 -9.50
N VAL A 8 -6.05 11.69 -8.71
CA VAL A 8 -6.44 12.31 -7.44
C VAL A 8 -6.03 11.40 -6.29
N ILE A 9 -5.50 12.00 -5.22
CA ILE A 9 -5.19 11.30 -3.97
C ILE A 9 -6.36 11.51 -3.00
N TYR A 10 -7.00 10.43 -2.56
CA TYR A 10 -8.02 10.48 -1.51
C TYR A 10 -7.40 10.17 -0.15
N THR A 11 -7.78 10.94 0.87
CA THR A 11 -7.32 10.75 2.25
C THR A 11 -8.43 11.11 3.25
N ASP A 12 -8.45 10.45 4.40
CA ASP A 12 -9.28 10.84 5.55
C ASP A 12 -8.63 11.89 6.44
N GLN A 13 -7.42 12.33 6.12
CA GLN A 13 -6.72 13.40 6.84
C GLN A 13 -7.06 14.78 6.26
N LYS A 14 -8.12 15.40 6.77
CA LYS A 14 -8.59 16.74 6.34
C LYS A 14 -7.49 17.79 6.15
N PRO A 15 -6.49 17.94 7.05
CA PRO A 15 -5.42 18.93 6.87
C PRO A 15 -4.63 18.80 5.55
N LEU A 16 -4.51 17.59 5.00
CA LEU A 16 -3.73 17.37 3.76
C LEU A 16 -4.41 17.91 2.50
N THR A 17 -5.73 18.07 2.51
CA THR A 17 -6.51 18.66 1.40
C THR A 17 -6.01 20.06 1.02
N TYR A 18 -5.48 20.80 2.01
CA TYR A 18 -5.01 22.17 1.84
C TYR A 18 -3.48 22.28 1.95
N ALA A 19 -2.76 21.16 2.01
CA ALA A 19 -1.33 21.17 2.31
C ALA A 19 -0.50 21.95 1.27
N PHE A 20 -0.87 21.86 -0.02
CA PHE A 20 -0.20 22.62 -1.09
C PHE A 20 -0.66 24.08 -1.21
N GLN A 21 -1.73 24.47 -0.50
CA GLN A 21 -2.21 25.85 -0.44
C GLN A 21 -1.65 26.60 0.78
N GLN A 22 -1.13 25.87 1.77
CA GLN A 22 -0.60 26.42 3.00
C GLN A 22 0.80 27.03 2.78
N HIS A 23 1.06 28.17 3.41
CA HIS A 23 2.39 28.77 3.40
C HIS A 23 3.45 27.81 3.98
N SER A 24 4.59 27.70 3.31
CA SER A 24 5.70 26.83 3.67
C SER A 24 6.25 27.09 5.08
N GLU A 25 6.17 28.33 5.57
CA GLU A 25 6.56 28.74 6.93
C GLU A 25 5.79 28.02 8.04
N LYS A 26 4.59 27.52 7.73
CA LYS A 26 3.75 26.76 8.68
C LYS A 26 4.03 25.25 8.66
N CYS A 27 4.90 24.78 7.76
CA CYS A 27 5.27 23.38 7.66
C CYS A 27 6.65 23.14 8.27
N SER A 28 6.78 22.08 9.06
CA SER A 28 8.10 21.61 9.50
C SER A 28 8.95 21.20 8.28
N PRO A 29 10.29 21.23 8.38
CA PRO A 29 11.17 20.76 7.30
C PRO A 29 10.88 19.33 6.86
N ARG A 30 10.40 18.47 7.78
CA ARG A 30 9.98 17.10 7.47
C ARG A 30 8.73 17.08 6.61
N GLN A 31 7.70 17.86 6.96
CA GLN A 31 6.48 17.96 6.16
C GLN A 31 6.78 18.50 4.76
N LEU A 32 7.63 19.52 4.64
CA LEU A 32 8.05 20.05 3.34
C LEU A 32 8.68 18.98 2.44
N ARG A 33 9.61 18.17 2.97
CA ARG A 33 10.22 17.08 2.19
C ARG A 33 9.19 16.04 1.72
N HIS A 34 8.21 15.71 2.57
CA HIS A 34 7.16 14.77 2.17
C HIS A 34 6.22 15.37 1.12
N LEU A 35 5.84 16.64 1.25
CA LEU A 35 5.00 17.32 0.27
C LEU A 35 5.73 17.49 -1.07
N ASP A 36 7.02 17.81 -1.05
CA ASP A 36 7.85 17.90 -2.25
C ASP A 36 7.88 16.55 -2.99
N PHE A 37 8.09 15.44 -2.26
CA PHE A 37 8.01 14.10 -2.83
C PHE A 37 6.62 13.78 -3.41
N ILE A 38 5.54 14.07 -2.68
CA ILE A 38 4.17 13.81 -3.15
C ILE A 38 3.86 14.64 -4.40
N SER A 39 4.35 15.89 -4.47
CA SER A 39 4.11 16.81 -5.59
C SER A 39 4.66 16.31 -6.93
N GLN A 40 5.67 15.44 -6.92
CA GLN A 40 6.21 14.79 -8.12
C GLN A 40 5.17 13.87 -8.79
N PHE A 41 4.14 13.45 -8.04
CA PHE A 41 3.08 12.57 -8.54
C PHE A 41 1.75 13.29 -8.73
N SER A 42 1.28 14.02 -7.71
CA SER A 42 0.04 14.80 -7.78
C SER A 42 -0.04 15.84 -6.66
N THR A 43 -0.76 16.93 -6.93
CA THR A 43 -1.15 17.95 -5.94
C THR A 43 -2.65 17.99 -5.68
N ASP A 44 -3.46 17.22 -6.43
CA ASP A 44 -4.91 17.11 -6.22
C ASP A 44 -5.18 16.09 -5.11
N ILE A 45 -5.31 16.59 -3.88
CA ILE A 45 -5.63 15.81 -2.69
C ILE A 45 -7.06 16.15 -2.24
N ARG A 46 -7.91 15.13 -2.08
CA ARG A 46 -9.31 15.30 -1.67
C ARG A 46 -9.63 14.49 -0.42
N TYR A 47 -10.44 15.09 0.45
CA TYR A 47 -10.93 14.41 1.62
C TYR A 47 -11.99 13.35 1.26
N THR A 48 -11.87 12.17 1.85
CA THR A 48 -12.93 11.18 1.95
C THR A 48 -13.18 10.85 3.43
N LYS A 49 -14.39 10.46 3.81
CA LYS A 49 -14.65 10.11 5.21
C LYS A 49 -13.93 8.80 5.54
N GLY A 50 -13.40 8.68 6.76
CA GLY A 50 -12.73 7.45 7.19
C GLY A 50 -13.60 6.19 7.06
N SER A 51 -14.92 6.31 7.26
CA SER A 51 -15.88 5.22 7.02
C SER A 51 -15.93 4.73 5.58
N ASP A 52 -15.47 5.55 4.63
CA ASP A 52 -15.47 5.30 3.20
C ASP A 52 -14.05 4.97 2.71
N ASN A 53 -13.04 5.13 3.58
CA ASN A 53 -11.62 4.84 3.34
C ASN A 53 -11.20 3.44 3.84
N THR A 54 -12.14 2.50 3.89
CA THR A 54 -11.98 1.19 4.55
C THR A 54 -10.83 0.36 4.02
N VAL A 55 -10.55 0.40 2.71
CA VAL A 55 -9.45 -0.34 2.10
C VAL A 55 -8.10 0.19 2.58
N ALA A 56 -7.91 1.51 2.59
CA ALA A 56 -6.67 2.12 3.05
C ALA A 56 -6.49 1.96 4.56
N ASP A 57 -7.57 2.10 5.34
CA ASP A 57 -7.58 1.87 6.79
C ASP A 57 -7.16 0.43 7.10
N ALA A 58 -7.77 -0.57 6.43
CA ALA A 58 -7.39 -1.98 6.57
C ALA A 58 -5.91 -2.21 6.25
N LEU A 59 -5.41 -1.68 5.13
CA LEU A 59 -4.00 -1.81 4.74
C LEU A 59 -3.05 -1.14 5.73
N SER A 60 -3.44 -0.01 6.32
CA SER A 60 -2.62 0.71 7.30
C SER A 60 -2.56 0.03 8.67
N ARG A 61 -3.53 -0.85 8.96
CA ARG A 61 -3.62 -1.63 10.20
C ARG A 61 -2.97 -3.00 10.12
N ILE A 62 -2.49 -3.42 8.94
CA ILE A 62 -1.74 -4.68 8.84
C ILE A 62 -0.45 -4.51 9.64
N GLU A 63 -0.39 -5.13 10.81
CA GLU A 63 0.85 -5.27 11.55
C GLU A 63 1.74 -6.22 10.74
N ILE A 64 2.97 -5.78 10.43
CA ILE A 64 3.93 -6.57 9.65
C ILE A 64 4.21 -7.93 10.32
N ASP A 65 4.03 -8.02 11.64
CA ASP A 65 4.17 -9.24 12.44
C ASP A 65 2.99 -10.22 12.30
N GLU A 66 1.81 -9.76 11.84
CA GLU A 66 0.64 -10.62 11.55
C GLU A 66 0.69 -11.22 10.14
N ILE A 67 1.61 -10.73 9.30
CA ILE A 67 2.08 -11.50 8.16
C ILE A 67 3.00 -12.59 8.72
N SER A 68 2.40 -13.55 9.44
CA SER A 68 2.89 -14.92 9.40
C SER A 68 3.16 -15.18 7.93
N PRO A 69 4.42 -15.43 7.51
CA PRO A 69 4.63 -15.96 6.18
C PRO A 69 3.77 -17.21 6.21
N THR A 70 2.63 -17.20 5.52
CA THR A 70 1.76 -18.36 5.41
C THR A 70 2.73 -19.48 5.15
N VAL A 71 2.90 -20.38 6.13
CA VAL A 71 4.02 -21.31 6.13
C VAL A 71 3.70 -22.22 4.96
N ILE A 72 4.17 -21.85 3.77
CA ILE A 72 4.12 -22.69 2.60
C ILE A 72 5.07 -23.80 3.01
N ASN A 73 4.48 -24.89 3.50
CA ASN A 73 5.24 -26.02 3.98
C ASN A 73 5.87 -26.68 2.77
N PHE A 74 7.06 -26.23 2.39
CA PHE A 74 7.78 -26.70 1.22
C PHE A 74 8.01 -28.22 1.26
N LYS A 75 8.07 -28.82 2.46
CA LYS A 75 8.15 -30.29 2.61
C LYS A 75 6.87 -30.97 2.15
N GLU A 76 5.72 -30.41 2.48
CA GLU A 76 4.43 -30.96 2.06
C GLU A 76 4.26 -30.86 0.55
N PHE A 77 4.60 -29.71 -0.04
CA PHE A 77 4.59 -29.52 -1.50
C PHE A 77 5.55 -30.49 -2.21
N ALA A 78 6.78 -30.64 -1.71
CA ALA A 78 7.75 -31.60 -2.24
C ALA A 78 7.25 -33.05 -2.12
N SER A 79 6.56 -33.40 -1.03
CA SER A 79 6.00 -34.74 -0.84
C SER A 79 4.89 -35.05 -1.86
N LEU A 80 4.05 -34.06 -2.17
CA LEU A 80 2.97 -34.17 -3.15
C LEU A 80 3.52 -34.30 -4.58
N LEU A 81 4.52 -33.49 -4.94
CA LEU A 81 5.22 -33.61 -6.23
C LEU A 81 5.88 -34.99 -6.38
N ASN A 82 6.58 -35.47 -5.35
CA ASN A 82 7.17 -36.81 -5.36
C ASN A 82 6.12 -37.92 -5.45
N ARG A 83 4.91 -37.72 -4.91
CA ARG A 83 3.79 -38.66 -5.05
C ARG A 83 3.21 -38.63 -6.47
N MET A 84 3.04 -37.45 -7.06
CA MET A 84 2.59 -37.31 -8.45
C MET A 84 3.58 -37.94 -9.44
N MET A 85 4.88 -37.66 -9.28
CA MET A 85 5.94 -38.22 -10.13
C MET A 85 6.05 -39.75 -10.02
N ARG A 86 5.80 -40.32 -8.84
CA ARG A 86 5.76 -41.78 -8.64
C ARG A 86 4.56 -42.43 -9.31
N ASN A 87 3.40 -41.78 -9.30
CA ASN A 87 2.21 -42.29 -9.97
C ASN A 87 2.33 -42.20 -11.50
N TYR A 88 3.02 -41.18 -12.02
CA TYR A 88 3.27 -41.03 -13.46
C TYR A 88 4.22 -42.10 -14.03
N LYS A 89 5.14 -42.63 -13.21
CA LYS A 89 6.08 -43.70 -13.60
C LYS A 89 5.53 -45.13 -13.45
N LYS A 90 4.26 -45.28 -13.06
CA LYS A 90 3.58 -46.59 -12.89
C LYS A 90 2.68 -46.98 -14.06
N PHE A 91 2.72 -46.22 -15.16
CA PHE A 91 2.14 -46.57 -16.45
C PHE A 91 3.23 -46.56 -17.52
#